data_AF-A0A6V7TYP9-F1
#
_entry.id   AF-A0A6V7TYP9-F1
#
_cell.length_a   1.000
_cell.length_b   1.000
_cell.length_c   1.000
_cell.angle_alpha   90.00
_cell.angle_beta   90.00
_cell.angle_gamma   90.00
#
_symmetry.space_group_name_H-M   'P 1'
#
loop_
_entity.id
_entity.type
_entity.pdbx_description
1 polymer ?
#
loop_
_entity_poly.entity_id
_entity_poly.type
_entity_poly.pdbx_seq_one_letter_code
_entity_poly.pdbx_strand_id
1 'polypeptide(L)'
;MIAYMKNKEWIEEHECSNIVISLWTTSAARIHLFRAMQQVVRTEGCSLLYTDTDSIIFTHPEGVNPLCLGPHLGQFTDEYAKHDIIEYVSGGAKQYGLKMKKKSNEQQTEHEYILKVRGITLNHDVVNNQGLSYETFKKQVIKYATTGINEPIKIMYPSFLCPSVKNLNVSTLSRHKISRPFIGKGIVRPSDFSILNFGHV
;
A
#
# COMPACT_ATOMS: atom_id res chain seq x y z
N MET A 1 -33.59 -11.02 -18.78
CA MET A 1 -34.64 -10.77 -17.77
C MET A 1 -33.93 -10.36 -16.49
N ILE A 2 -33.93 -9.07 -16.15
CA ILE A 2 -33.27 -8.55 -14.93
C ILE A 2 -34.33 -8.49 -13.85
N ALA A 3 -34.25 -9.38 -12.87
CA ALA A 3 -35.13 -9.35 -11.71
C ALA A 3 -34.62 -8.31 -10.71
N TYR A 4 -35.39 -7.23 -10.52
CA TYR A 4 -35.18 -6.29 -9.43
C TYR A 4 -35.54 -6.97 -8.10
N MET A 5 -34.53 -7.29 -7.28
CA MET A 5 -34.72 -7.72 -5.90
C MET A 5 -34.58 -6.50 -4.97
N LYS A 6 -35.67 -6.13 -4.31
CA LYS A 6 -35.71 -5.05 -3.32
C LYS A 6 -35.12 -5.56 -2.00
N ASN A 7 -33.80 -5.56 -1.87
CA ASN A 7 -33.18 -5.70 -0.54
C ASN A 7 -33.35 -4.37 0.21
N LYS A 8 -34.50 -4.21 0.87
CA LYS A 8 -34.71 -3.23 1.95
C LYS A 8 -34.72 -3.99 3.28
N GLU A 9 -33.58 -4.53 3.67
CA GLU A 9 -33.34 -4.70 5.11
C GLU A 9 -32.99 -3.29 5.60
N TRP A 10 -33.96 -2.63 6.23
CA TRP A 10 -33.68 -1.42 6.97
C TRP A 10 -32.78 -1.84 8.14
N ILE A 11 -31.50 -1.50 8.04
CA ILE A 11 -30.54 -1.76 9.11
C ILE A 11 -30.80 -0.66 10.14
N GLU A 12 -31.42 -1.04 11.25
CA GLU A 12 -31.57 -0.17 12.40
C GLU A 12 -30.16 0.23 12.87
N GLU A 13 -29.88 1.53 12.88
CA GLU A 13 -28.60 2.02 13.37
C GLU A 13 -28.51 1.70 14.86
N HIS A 14 -27.37 1.16 15.27
CA HIS A 14 -27.11 0.88 16.68
C HIS A 14 -27.27 2.18 17.49
N GLU A 15 -27.82 2.12 18.72
CA GLU A 15 -28.11 3.30 19.53
C GLU A 15 -26.87 4.19 19.79
N CYS A 16 -25.68 3.58 19.80
CA CYS A 16 -24.38 4.26 19.93
C CYS A 16 -23.78 4.75 18.60
N SER A 17 -24.46 4.57 17.46
CA SER A 17 -23.98 5.00 16.15
C SER A 17 -24.12 6.52 16.04
N ASN A 18 -23.00 7.20 15.79
CA ASN A 18 -23.01 8.62 15.48
C ASN A 18 -22.16 8.89 14.24
N ILE A 19 -22.84 9.06 13.11
CA ILE A 19 -22.19 9.34 11.83
C ILE A 19 -21.42 10.66 11.85
N VAL A 20 -21.88 11.68 12.60
CA VAL A 20 -21.23 12.99 12.67
C VAL A 20 -19.85 12.88 13.33
N ILE A 21 -19.74 12.10 14.41
CA ILE A 21 -18.45 11.83 15.07
C ILE A 21 -17.49 11.12 14.10
N SER A 22 -18.00 10.17 13.31
CA SER A 22 -17.21 9.41 12.33
C SER A 22 -16.72 10.31 11.19
N LEU A 23 -17.58 11.20 10.68
CA LEU A 23 -17.22 12.19 9.67
C LEU A 23 -16.16 13.16 10.20
N TRP A 24 -16.35 13.69 11.41
CA TRP A 24 -15.40 14.62 12.02
C TRP A 24 -14.04 13.97 12.22
N THR A 25 -14.00 12.77 12.79
CA THR A 25 -12.77 12.03 13.09
C THR A 25 -11.99 11.71 11.82
N THR A 26 -12.66 11.20 10.78
CA THR A 26 -11.99 10.88 9.51
C THR A 26 -11.56 12.13 8.74
N SER A 27 -12.29 13.24 8.86
CA SER A 27 -11.91 14.52 8.24
C SER A 27 -10.69 15.14 8.94
N ALA A 28 -10.68 15.14 10.27
CA ALA A 28 -9.55 15.60 11.07
C ALA A 28 -8.28 14.78 10.79
N ALA A 29 -8.39 13.45 10.73
CA ALA A 29 -7.27 12.58 10.38
C ALA A 29 -6.72 12.86 8.96
N ARG A 30 -7.61 13.05 7.97
CA ARG A 30 -7.18 13.41 6.60
C ARG A 30 -6.49 14.77 6.54
N ILE A 31 -6.99 15.77 7.26
CA ILE A 31 -6.35 17.10 7.34
C ILE A 31 -4.98 16.98 8.00
N HIS A 32 -4.85 16.19 9.06
CA HIS A 32 -3.57 15.96 9.76
C HIS A 32 -2.54 15.34 8.82
N LEU A 33 -2.90 14.25 8.13
CA LEU A 33 -2.07 13.60 7.14
C LEU A 33 -1.71 14.54 5.98
N PHE A 34 -2.67 15.30 5.47
CA PHE A 34 -2.46 16.24 4.37
C PHE A 34 -1.45 17.33 4.74
N ARG A 35 -1.49 17.85 5.98
CA ARG A 35 -0.50 18.81 6.48
C ARG A 35 0.91 18.21 6.48
N ALA A 36 1.07 16.96 6.92
CA ALA A 36 2.36 16.27 6.87
C ALA A 36 2.86 16.08 5.43
N MET A 37 1.98 15.70 4.51
CA MET A 37 2.30 15.61 3.08
C MET A 37 2.78 16.97 2.52
N GLN A 38 2.11 18.07 2.89
CA GLN A 38 2.51 19.41 2.46
C GLN A 38 3.87 19.83 3.03
N GLN A 39 4.18 19.46 4.29
CA GLN A 39 5.50 19.69 4.88
C GLN A 39 6.60 18.97 4.10
N VAL A 40 6.38 17.69 3.78
CA VAL A 40 7.32 16.90 2.96
C VAL A 40 7.52 17.55 1.59
N VAL A 41 6.45 17.86 0.86
CA VAL A 41 6.54 18.40 -0.52
C VAL A 41 7.16 19.80 -0.56
N ARG A 42 7.01 20.61 0.49
CA ARG A 42 7.59 21.96 0.56
C ARG A 42 9.04 21.99 1.03
N THR A 43 9.54 20.89 1.59
CA THR A 43 10.91 20.81 2.07
C THR A 43 11.85 20.48 0.91
N GLU A 44 12.90 21.28 0.74
CA GLU A 44 13.84 21.10 -0.36
C GLU A 44 14.54 19.73 -0.30
N GLY A 45 14.66 19.09 -1.45
CA GLY A 45 15.25 17.75 -1.58
C GLY A 45 14.37 16.59 -1.10
N CYS A 46 13.15 16.87 -0.60
CA CYS A 46 12.20 15.83 -0.21
C CYS A 46 11.26 15.45 -1.35
N SER A 47 10.84 14.19 -1.41
CA SER A 47 9.84 13.71 -2.39
C SER A 47 8.87 12.75 -1.74
N LEU A 48 7.57 13.01 -1.90
CA LEU A 48 6.52 12.14 -1.39
C LEU A 48 6.32 10.95 -2.32
N LEU A 49 6.52 9.73 -1.82
CA LEU A 49 6.43 8.49 -2.60
C LEU A 49 5.08 7.79 -2.43
N TYR A 50 4.56 7.74 -1.20
CA TYR A 50 3.32 7.03 -0.87
C TYR A 50 2.58 7.66 0.30
N THR A 51 1.27 7.45 0.33
CA THR A 51 0.40 7.80 1.45
C THR A 51 -0.74 6.80 1.55
N ASP A 52 -1.07 6.39 2.78
CA ASP A 52 -2.29 5.66 3.14
C ASP A 52 -3.00 6.40 4.29
N THR A 53 -3.87 5.71 5.04
CA THR A 53 -4.76 6.28 6.06
C THR A 53 -4.04 7.13 7.11
N ASP A 54 -2.88 6.69 7.57
CA ASP A 54 -2.13 7.26 8.70
C ASP A 54 -0.60 7.14 8.51
N SER A 55 -0.15 6.77 7.31
CA SER A 55 1.26 6.57 6.99
C SER A 55 1.66 7.28 5.70
N ILE A 56 2.93 7.66 5.64
CA ILE A 56 3.57 8.29 4.48
C ILE A 56 4.96 7.69 4.28
N ILE A 57 5.33 7.52 3.02
CA ILE A 57 6.68 7.12 2.61
C ILE A 57 7.21 8.25 1.76
N PHE A 58 8.39 8.75 2.09
CA PHE A 58 9.02 9.86 1.38
C PHE A 58 10.54 9.71 1.42
N THR A 59 11.22 10.37 0.48
CA THR A 59 12.67 10.54 0.50
C THR A 59 13.01 11.88 1.12
N HIS A 60 14.13 11.96 1.83
CA HIS A 60 14.67 13.22 2.34
C HIS A 60 16.21 13.16 2.35
N PRO A 61 16.90 14.31 2.25
CA PRO A 61 18.35 14.37 2.45
C PRO A 61 18.74 13.96 3.88
N GLU A 62 19.97 13.48 4.06
CA GLU A 62 20.49 13.12 5.37
C GLU A 62 20.45 14.33 6.32
N GLY A 63 19.90 14.14 7.53
CA GLY A 63 19.73 15.20 8.52
C GLY A 63 18.55 16.17 8.29
N VAL A 64 17.82 16.04 7.17
CA VAL A 64 16.71 16.95 6.79
C VAL A 64 15.38 16.21 6.82
N ASN A 65 15.05 15.53 7.93
CA ASN A 65 13.71 14.96 8.09
C ASN A 65 12.70 16.10 8.35
N PRO A 66 11.72 16.35 7.46
CA PRO A 66 10.76 17.44 7.60
C PRO A 66 9.71 17.21 8.69
N LEU A 67 9.58 15.99 9.23
CA LEU A 67 8.55 15.63 10.17
C LEU A 67 9.10 15.45 11.58
N CYS A 68 8.40 15.99 12.57
CA CYS A 68 8.70 15.76 13.97
C CYS A 68 8.20 14.37 14.38
N LEU A 69 9.13 13.51 14.80
CA LEU A 69 8.82 12.18 15.33
C LEU A 69 8.64 12.23 16.85
N GLY A 70 7.79 11.35 17.38
CA GLY A 70 7.67 11.19 18.83
C GLY A 70 6.76 10.05 19.26
N PRO A 71 6.81 9.64 20.54
CA PRO A 71 6.10 8.46 21.05
C PRO A 71 4.66 8.73 21.48
N HIS A 72 4.19 9.98 21.45
CA HIS A 72 2.88 10.36 22.00
C HIS A 72 1.76 10.22 20.97
N LEU A 73 0.52 10.16 21.47
CA LEU A 73 -0.67 10.05 20.63
C LEU A 73 -0.74 11.19 19.60
N GLY A 74 -0.93 10.81 18.33
CA GLY A 74 -1.03 11.74 17.19
C GLY A 74 0.31 12.17 16.59
N GLN A 75 1.43 11.80 17.19
CA GLN A 75 2.76 12.01 16.63
C GLN A 75 3.10 10.94 15.60
N PHE A 76 3.92 11.29 14.61
CA PHE A 76 4.47 10.31 13.67
C PHE A 76 5.58 9.51 14.33
N THR A 77 5.62 8.22 14.05
CA THR A 77 6.68 7.31 14.49
C THR A 77 7.43 6.77 13.29
N ASP A 78 8.73 6.52 13.43
CA ASP A 78 9.50 5.80 12.42
C ASP A 78 9.21 4.30 12.49
N GLU A 79 8.42 3.79 11.53
CA GLU A 79 8.02 2.38 11.44
C GLU A 79 9.23 1.44 11.28
N TYR A 80 10.29 1.91 10.62
CA TYR A 80 11.47 1.11 10.30
C TYR A 80 12.75 1.70 10.90
N ALA A 81 12.70 2.20 12.14
CA ALA A 81 13.81 2.91 12.78
C ALA A 81 15.19 2.21 12.73
N LYS A 82 15.22 0.87 12.69
CA LYS A 82 16.45 0.05 12.63
C LYS A 82 16.97 -0.21 11.20
N HIS A 83 16.25 0.23 10.18
CA HIS A 83 16.52 -0.04 8.78
C HIS A 83 16.55 1.25 7.97
N ASP A 84 17.29 1.22 6.87
CA ASP A 84 17.24 2.20 5.81
C ASP A 84 16.55 1.58 4.60
N ILE A 85 15.58 2.30 4.03
CA ILE A 85 14.91 1.91 2.80
C ILE A 85 15.84 2.29 1.65
N ILE A 86 16.41 1.30 0.98
CA ILE A 86 17.30 1.49 -0.17
C ILE A 86 16.48 1.65 -1.46
N GLU A 87 15.40 0.89 -1.58
CA GLU A 87 14.59 0.89 -2.78
C GLU A 87 13.10 0.82 -2.43
N TYR A 88 12.32 1.67 -3.11
CA TYR A 88 10.87 1.71 -3.03
C TYR A 88 10.29 1.42 -4.41
N VAL A 89 9.33 0.50 -4.47
CA VAL A 89 8.62 0.15 -5.71
C VAL A 89 7.12 0.29 -5.48
N SER A 90 6.45 1.09 -6.31
CA SER A 90 5.00 1.27 -6.25
C SER A 90 4.32 0.54 -7.40
N GLY A 91 3.43 -0.39 -7.08
CA GLY A 91 2.52 -1.02 -8.04
C GLY A 91 1.12 -0.44 -8.01
N GLY A 92 0.87 0.62 -7.23
CA GLY A 92 -0.42 1.29 -7.14
C GLY A 92 -0.93 1.48 -5.72
N ALA A 93 -2.22 1.81 -5.60
CA ALA A 93 -2.84 2.03 -4.29
C ALA A 93 -2.82 0.74 -3.46
N LYS A 94 -2.21 0.80 -2.26
CA LYS A 94 -2.06 -0.34 -1.34
C LYS A 94 -1.28 -1.52 -1.95
N GLN A 95 -0.36 -1.21 -2.86
CA GLN A 95 0.52 -2.16 -3.53
C GLN A 95 1.93 -1.59 -3.65
N TYR A 96 2.85 -2.01 -2.77
CA TYR A 96 4.23 -1.52 -2.77
C TYR A 96 5.21 -2.58 -2.28
N GLY A 97 6.47 -2.42 -2.66
CA GLY A 97 7.60 -3.20 -2.17
C GLY A 97 8.69 -2.29 -1.61
N LEU A 98 9.37 -2.75 -0.55
CA LEU A 98 10.53 -2.10 0.06
C LEU A 98 11.72 -3.07 0.05
N LYS A 99 12.89 -2.58 -0.36
CA LYS A 99 14.18 -3.21 -0.08
C LYS A 99 14.87 -2.41 1.00
N MET A 100 15.21 -3.08 2.09
CA MET A 100 15.75 -2.44 3.28
C MET A 100 17.11 -3.03 3.64
N LYS A 101 17.94 -2.22 4.31
CA LYS A 101 19.19 -2.66 4.93
C LYS A 101 19.19 -2.23 6.39
N LYS A 102 19.63 -3.11 7.28
CA LYS A 102 19.73 -2.78 8.71
C LYS A 102 20.88 -1.80 8.94
N LYS A 103 20.68 -0.82 9.83
CA LYS A 103 21.64 0.24 10.19
C LYS A 103 22.89 -0.26 10.96
N SER A 104 23.16 -1.57 10.96
CA SER A 104 24.29 -2.15 11.71
C SER A 104 25.63 -1.79 11.07
N ASN A 105 26.64 -1.50 11.88
CA ASN A 105 28.03 -1.23 11.46
C ASN A 105 28.77 -2.46 10.90
N GLU A 106 28.11 -3.61 10.81
CA GLU A 106 28.69 -4.83 10.26
C GLU A 106 28.57 -4.87 8.74
N GLN A 107 29.71 -5.10 8.09
CA GLN A 107 29.95 -5.03 6.63
C GLN A 107 29.17 -6.06 5.80
N GLN A 108 28.39 -6.93 6.44
CA GLN A 108 27.57 -7.96 5.80
C GLN A 108 26.15 -7.93 6.35
N THR A 109 25.44 -6.84 6.06
CA THR A 109 24.02 -6.75 6.40
C THR A 109 23.18 -7.28 5.25
N GLU A 110 22.51 -8.42 5.48
CA GLU A 110 21.53 -8.98 4.54
C GLU A 110 20.41 -7.96 4.23
N HIS A 111 19.90 -8.00 3.01
CA HIS A 111 18.76 -7.19 2.60
C HIS A 111 17.45 -7.82 3.07
N GLU A 112 16.62 -7.02 3.73
CA GLU A 112 15.26 -7.40 4.07
C GLU A 112 14.29 -6.86 3.02
N TYR A 113 13.29 -7.67 2.65
CA TYR A 113 12.31 -7.31 1.64
C TYR A 113 10.91 -7.33 2.24
N ILE A 114 10.17 -6.23 2.03
CA ILE A 114 8.75 -6.15 2.36
C ILE A 114 7.97 -6.03 1.06
N LEU A 115 6.90 -6.81 0.97
CA LEU A 115 5.93 -6.69 -0.10
C LEU A 115 4.54 -6.55 0.52
N LYS A 116 3.78 -5.55 0.07
CA LYS A 116 2.39 -5.34 0.48
C LYS A 116 1.55 -5.31 -0.77
N VAL A 117 0.63 -6.27 -0.92
CA VAL A 117 -0.30 -6.32 -2.06
C VAL A 117 -1.71 -6.51 -1.53
N ARG A 118 -2.53 -5.46 -1.63
CA ARG A 118 -3.91 -5.48 -1.11
C ARG A 118 -4.69 -6.69 -1.60
N GLY A 119 -5.32 -7.37 -0.65
CA GLY A 119 -6.21 -8.48 -0.94
C GLY A 119 -5.50 -9.78 -1.27
N ILE A 120 -4.17 -9.85 -1.26
CA ILE A 120 -3.40 -11.08 -1.43
C ILE A 120 -2.69 -11.39 -0.11
N THR A 121 -2.91 -12.60 0.39
CA THR A 121 -2.16 -13.13 1.53
C THR A 121 -0.84 -13.68 1.02
N LEU A 122 0.27 -13.13 1.49
CA LEU A 122 1.62 -13.58 1.16
C LEU A 122 2.01 -14.72 2.09
N ASN A 123 1.69 -15.94 1.71
CA ASN A 123 2.17 -17.15 2.38
C ASN A 123 3.39 -17.72 1.62
N HIS A 124 4.04 -18.73 2.19
CA HIS A 124 5.21 -19.37 1.60
C HIS A 124 4.95 -19.87 0.16
N ASP A 125 3.79 -20.47 -0.09
CA ASP A 125 3.41 -20.97 -1.42
C ASP A 125 3.28 -19.84 -2.45
N VAL A 126 2.63 -18.74 -2.09
CA VAL A 126 2.48 -17.55 -2.94
C VAL A 126 3.82 -16.93 -3.31
N VAL A 127 4.74 -16.84 -2.34
CA VAL A 127 6.05 -16.22 -2.55
C VAL A 127 6.96 -17.15 -3.35
N ASN A 128 7.08 -18.43 -2.96
CA ASN A 128 8.10 -19.33 -3.47
C ASN A 128 7.64 -20.17 -4.68
N ASN A 129 6.38 -20.61 -4.70
CA ASN A 129 5.87 -21.47 -5.78
C ASN A 129 5.12 -20.69 -6.85
N GLN A 130 4.38 -19.65 -6.46
CA GLN A 130 3.58 -18.85 -7.40
C GLN A 130 4.28 -17.57 -7.87
N GLY A 131 5.46 -17.28 -7.31
CA GLY A 131 6.35 -16.24 -7.79
C GLY A 131 5.89 -14.81 -7.52
N LEU A 132 5.17 -14.55 -6.42
CA LEU A 132 4.91 -13.18 -5.95
C LEU A 132 5.91 -12.79 -4.86
N SER A 133 7.11 -12.42 -5.30
CA SER A 133 8.20 -11.90 -4.47
C SER A 133 8.49 -10.44 -4.81
N TYR A 134 9.34 -9.78 -4.01
CA TYR A 134 9.77 -8.40 -4.29
C TYR A 134 10.34 -8.25 -5.71
N GLU A 135 11.21 -9.18 -6.12
CA GLU A 135 11.90 -9.12 -7.40
C GLU A 135 10.94 -9.28 -8.59
N THR A 136 10.00 -10.22 -8.50
CA THR A 136 9.01 -10.41 -9.58
C THR A 136 8.04 -9.23 -9.64
N PHE A 137 7.61 -8.73 -8.49
CA PHE A 137 6.78 -7.53 -8.40
C PHE A 137 7.47 -6.31 -9.04
N LYS A 138 8.74 -6.06 -8.70
CA LYS A 138 9.57 -5.01 -9.30
C LYS A 138 9.64 -5.14 -10.82
N LYS A 139 9.98 -6.32 -11.33
CA LYS A 139 10.06 -6.58 -12.77
C LYS A 139 8.75 -6.25 -13.48
N GLN A 140 7.61 -6.58 -12.87
CA GLN A 140 6.30 -6.27 -13.45
C GLN A 140 5.96 -4.79 -13.43
N VAL A 141 6.26 -4.09 -12.34
CA VAL A 141 6.06 -2.65 -12.25
C VAL A 141 6.90 -1.93 -13.31
N ILE A 142 8.18 -2.30 -13.45
CA ILE A 142 9.07 -1.74 -14.47
C ILE A 142 8.55 -2.04 -15.88
N LYS A 143 8.17 -3.30 -16.15
CA LYS A 143 7.62 -3.69 -17.46
C LYS A 143 6.37 -2.88 -17.80
N TYR A 144 5.46 -2.70 -16.85
CA TYR A 144 4.26 -1.88 -17.03
C TYR A 144 4.61 -0.41 -17.28
N ALA A 145 5.55 0.16 -16.53
CA ALA A 145 5.99 1.54 -16.70
C ALA A 145 6.66 1.80 -18.06
N THR A 146 7.44 0.85 -18.59
CA THR A 146 8.16 1.00 -19.86
C THR A 146 7.29 0.68 -21.08
N THR A 147 6.47 -0.38 -21.01
CA THR A 147 5.74 -0.91 -22.19
C THR A 147 4.24 -0.59 -22.18
N GLY A 148 3.69 -0.18 -21.04
CA GLY A 148 2.24 -0.09 -20.83
C GLY A 148 1.53 -1.44 -20.74
N ILE A 149 2.24 -2.56 -20.97
CA ILE A 149 1.66 -3.90 -20.96
C ILE A 149 1.55 -4.39 -19.53
N ASN A 150 0.33 -4.78 -19.14
CA ASN A 150 0.04 -5.33 -17.83
C ASN A 150 0.04 -6.85 -17.87
N GLU A 151 1.06 -7.48 -17.27
CA GLU A 151 1.10 -8.93 -17.09
C GLU A 151 0.66 -9.31 -15.68
N PRO A 152 -0.58 -9.83 -15.50
CA PRO A 152 -1.09 -10.16 -14.19
C PRO A 152 -0.39 -11.36 -13.55
N ILE A 153 -0.06 -11.28 -12.26
CA ILE A 153 0.25 -12.48 -11.45
C ILE A 153 -1.07 -13.10 -11.02
N LYS A 154 -1.31 -14.34 -11.46
CA LYS A 154 -2.44 -15.13 -11.01
C LYS A 154 -2.02 -15.92 -9.78
N ILE A 155 -2.70 -15.64 -8.68
CA ILE A 155 -2.52 -16.33 -7.41
C ILE A 155 -3.67 -17.29 -7.17
N MET A 156 -3.34 -18.47 -6.68
CA MET A 156 -4.24 -19.55 -6.38
C MET A 156 -4.11 -19.99 -4.93
N TYR A 157 -5.24 -20.02 -4.25
CA TYR A 157 -5.35 -20.58 -2.91
C TYR A 157 -6.15 -21.88 -3.06
N PRO A 158 -5.48 -23.05 -3.13
CA PRO A 158 -6.17 -24.32 -3.40
C PRO A 158 -7.17 -24.70 -2.30
N SER A 159 -6.87 -24.30 -1.06
CA SER A 159 -7.69 -24.61 0.11
C SER A 159 -7.99 -23.34 0.90
N PHE A 160 -8.97 -22.55 0.45
CA PHE A 160 -9.41 -21.35 1.14
C PHE A 160 -10.69 -21.63 1.94
N LEU A 161 -10.69 -21.25 3.22
CA LEU A 161 -11.84 -21.39 4.09
C LEU A 161 -12.90 -20.34 3.75
N CYS A 162 -14.11 -20.81 3.45
CA CYS A 162 -15.27 -20.01 3.08
C CYS A 162 -16.39 -20.24 4.10
N PRO A 163 -16.46 -19.44 5.18
CA PRO A 163 -17.56 -19.52 6.13
C PRO A 163 -18.85 -18.98 5.51
N SER A 164 -19.96 -19.71 5.70
CA SER A 164 -21.31 -19.27 5.36
C SER A 164 -22.09 -19.02 6.63
N VAL A 165 -22.32 -17.73 6.95
CA VAL A 165 -23.12 -17.35 8.13
C VAL A 165 -24.56 -17.84 7.99
N LYS A 166 -25.12 -17.79 6.77
CA LYS A 166 -26.48 -18.25 6.47
C LYS A 166 -26.65 -19.76 6.71
N ASN A 167 -25.63 -20.55 6.37
CA ASN A 167 -25.71 -22.02 6.45
C ASN A 167 -25.00 -22.57 7.70
N LEU A 168 -24.44 -21.70 8.55
CA LEU A 168 -23.65 -22.05 9.73
C LEU A 168 -22.58 -23.13 9.46
N ASN A 169 -21.94 -23.08 8.30
CA ASN A 169 -20.93 -24.06 7.90
C ASN A 169 -19.67 -23.41 7.33
N VAL A 170 -18.59 -24.17 7.28
CA VAL A 170 -17.32 -23.77 6.67
C VAL A 170 -16.98 -24.77 5.59
N SER A 171 -16.82 -24.30 4.36
CA SER A 171 -16.36 -25.12 3.25
C SER A 171 -14.97 -24.69 2.80
N THR A 172 -14.20 -25.63 2.26
CA THR A 172 -12.90 -25.35 1.65
C THR A 172 -13.08 -25.30 0.15
N LEU A 173 -12.80 -24.15 -0.46
CA LEU A 173 -12.91 -23.95 -1.90
C LEU A 173 -11.62 -23.36 -2.45
N SER A 174 -11.30 -23.70 -3.70
CA SER A 174 -10.21 -23.05 -4.42
C SER A 174 -10.59 -21.59 -4.71
N ARG A 175 -9.65 -20.67 -4.48
CA ARG A 175 -9.84 -19.24 -4.73
C ARG A 175 -8.72 -18.69 -5.58
N HIS A 176 -9.08 -17.93 -6.61
CA HIS A 176 -8.13 -17.26 -7.49
C HIS A 176 -8.13 -15.75 -7.20
N LYS A 177 -6.96 -15.14 -7.24
CA LYS A 177 -6.77 -13.69 -7.19
C LYS A 177 -5.79 -13.27 -8.27
N ILE A 178 -5.90 -12.01 -8.69
CA ILE A 178 -5.06 -11.47 -9.75
C ILE A 178 -4.44 -10.18 -9.22
N SER A 179 -3.11 -10.13 -9.22
CA SER A 179 -2.34 -8.90 -8.97
C SER A 179 -2.01 -8.24 -10.29
N ARG A 180 -2.25 -6.93 -10.40
CA ARG A 180 -1.89 -6.12 -11.57
C ARG A 180 -1.25 -4.83 -11.07
N PRO A 181 -0.04 -4.48 -11.53
CA PRO A 181 0.50 -3.16 -11.27
C PRO A 181 -0.38 -2.11 -11.96
N PHE A 182 -0.69 -1.03 -11.26
CA PHE A 182 -1.45 0.11 -11.80
C PHE A 182 -0.88 1.41 -11.24
N ILE A 183 -0.35 2.24 -12.13
CA ILE A 183 0.17 3.56 -11.79
C ILE A 183 -0.78 4.59 -12.40
N GLY A 184 -1.69 5.11 -11.57
CA GLY A 184 -2.68 6.12 -11.96
C GLY A 184 -2.45 7.50 -11.34
N LYS A 185 -1.34 7.69 -10.61
CA LYS A 185 -1.01 8.95 -9.93
C LYS A 185 0.12 9.64 -10.68
N GLY A 186 -0.21 10.61 -11.52
CA GLY A 186 0.75 11.39 -12.31
C GLY A 186 1.20 10.67 -13.59
N ILE A 187 2.14 11.30 -14.28
CA ILE A 187 2.79 10.76 -15.48
C ILE A 187 4.19 10.28 -15.07
N VAL A 188 4.46 8.99 -15.25
CA VAL A 188 5.80 8.44 -15.02
C VAL A 188 6.67 8.75 -16.22
N ARG A 189 7.78 9.46 -16.01
CA ARG A 189 8.75 9.71 -17.06
C ARG A 189 9.57 8.43 -17.32
N PRO A 190 9.62 7.91 -18.56
CA PRO A 190 10.33 6.64 -18.84
C PRO A 190 11.85 6.69 -18.64
N SER A 191 12.47 7.88 -18.64
CA SER A 191 13.93 8.02 -18.56
C SER A 191 14.49 7.87 -17.15
N ASP A 192 13.77 8.36 -16.13
CA ASP A 192 14.22 8.44 -14.73
C ASP A 192 13.20 7.91 -13.72
N PHE A 193 12.04 7.41 -14.20
CA PHE A 193 10.91 6.98 -13.39
C PHE A 193 10.37 8.04 -12.43
N SER A 194 10.66 9.32 -12.66
CA SER A 194 10.07 10.43 -11.91
C SER A 194 8.57 10.54 -12.18
N ILE A 195 7.80 10.87 -11.16
CA ILE A 195 6.36 11.09 -11.26
C ILE A 195 6.11 12.58 -11.44
N LEU A 196 5.63 12.97 -12.61
CA LEU A 196 5.18 14.33 -12.88
C LEU A 196 3.73 14.48 -12.43
N ASN A 197 3.43 15.58 -11.73
CA ASN A 197 2.06 15.92 -11.35
C ASN A 197 1.21 16.21 -12.61
N PHE A 198 -0.08 15.88 -12.54
CA PHE A 198 -1.03 16.31 -13.56
C PHE A 198 -1.04 17.84 -13.63
N GLY A 199 -0.80 18.41 -14.82
CA GLY A 199 -0.71 19.86 -15.03
C GLY A 199 0.69 20.40 -15.29
N HIS A 200 1.74 19.58 -15.25
CA HIS A 200 3.02 19.91 -15.88
C HIS A 200 2.97 19.57 -17.37
N VAL A 201 2.39 20.48 -18.16
CA VAL A 201 2.60 20.61 -19.61
C VAL A 201 2.96 22.07 -19.87
#